data_AF-A0A6I6INQ0-F1
#
_entry.id   AF-A0A6I6INQ0-F1
#
_cell.length_a   1.000
_cell.length_b   1.000
_cell.length_c   1.000
_cell.angle_alpha   90.00
_cell.angle_beta   90.00
_cell.angle_gamma   90.00
#
_symmetry.space_group_name_H-M   'P 1'
#
loop_
_entity.id
_entity.type
_entity.pdbx_description
1 polymer ?
#
loop_
_entity_poly.entity_id
_entity_poly.type
_entity_poly.pdbx_seq_one_letter_code
_entity_poly.pdbx_strand_id
1 'polypeptide(L)'
;MRKAFALAAVAAMSLPGVAKADGFKATDNCLQVLQGITDVDRVLLGAWIMGYLDNTNNQASLVRMDNAMTVLSNLGQVCAKNPQATILDVVQANQKNTADTPGTKAHAEAFLRQFLVPYANRVALTGMLRPTEAEIRAVYAEPLAGKLVAMYNEMYQPGVSIGPKQDQTEVILWRGTTGSLRDGAPVLKDFPGGYGDVRPYLQGNYPIVRFKFVEPGKTMGMAFDGLIFINDRWVLMPKPWRALGN
;
A
#
# COMPACT_ATOMS: atom_id res chain seq x y z
N MET A 1 26.45 71.98 16.67
CA MET A 1 27.05 70.82 15.99
C MET A 1 27.21 69.68 16.99
N ARG A 2 26.49 68.56 16.81
CA ARG A 2 26.80 67.24 17.39
C ARG A 2 25.89 66.22 16.69
N LYS A 3 26.46 65.43 15.79
CA LYS A 3 25.79 64.30 15.14
C LYS A 3 26.15 63.03 15.92
N ALA A 4 25.14 62.32 16.40
CA ALA A 4 25.30 61.00 17.00
C ALA A 4 25.18 59.93 15.90
N PHE A 5 26.18 59.05 15.80
CA PHE A 5 26.15 57.84 14.97
C PHE A 5 25.76 56.67 15.87
N ALA A 6 24.69 55.95 15.50
CA ALA A 6 24.31 54.68 16.11
C ALA A 6 24.89 53.53 15.27
N LEU A 7 25.73 52.70 15.90
CA LEU A 7 26.28 51.47 15.33
C LEU A 7 25.29 50.32 15.64
N ALA A 8 24.75 49.68 14.61
CA ALA A 8 23.95 48.45 14.75
C ALA A 8 24.87 47.23 14.56
N ALA A 9 25.04 46.44 15.62
CA ALA A 9 25.78 45.18 15.58
C ALA A 9 24.84 44.04 15.12
N VAL A 10 25.13 43.44 13.97
CA VAL A 10 24.46 42.23 13.47
C VAL A 10 25.17 41.03 14.07
N ALA A 11 24.55 40.37 15.04
CA ALA A 11 25.02 39.10 15.59
C ALA A 11 24.63 37.96 14.63
N ALA A 12 25.61 37.42 13.91
CA ALA A 12 25.44 36.21 13.12
C ALA A 12 25.38 34.99 14.07
N MET A 13 24.19 34.46 14.31
CA MET A 13 24.01 33.20 15.03
C MET A 13 24.36 32.03 14.11
N SER A 14 25.56 31.49 14.27
CA SER A 14 25.97 30.20 13.69
C SER A 14 25.22 29.06 14.40
N LEU A 15 24.26 28.45 13.73
CA LEU A 15 23.61 27.22 14.21
C LEU A 15 24.63 26.07 14.20
N PRO A 16 24.68 25.21 15.24
CA PRO A 16 25.58 24.06 15.27
C PRO A 16 25.19 23.08 14.15
N GLY A 17 26.15 22.84 13.25
CA GLY A 17 26.02 21.80 12.24
C GLY A 17 25.99 20.44 12.93
N VAL A 18 24.82 19.80 12.92
CA VAL A 18 24.68 18.42 13.38
C VAL A 18 25.46 17.55 12.39
N ALA A 19 26.56 16.94 12.83
CA ALA A 19 27.29 15.97 12.04
C ALA A 19 26.30 14.84 11.66
N LYS A 20 25.98 14.71 10.37
CA LYS A 20 25.15 13.62 9.87
C LYS A 20 25.92 12.32 10.07
N ALA A 21 25.29 11.34 10.71
CA ALA A 21 25.83 9.99 10.78
C ALA A 21 26.10 9.47 9.36
N ASP A 22 27.25 8.83 9.17
CA ASP A 22 27.66 8.28 7.88
C ASP A 22 26.66 7.18 7.44
N GLY A 23 26.06 7.35 6.26
CA GLY A 23 25.17 6.37 5.63
C GLY A 23 23.71 6.83 5.45
N PHE A 24 22.84 5.88 5.08
CA PHE A 24 21.41 6.08 4.89
C PHE A 24 20.61 5.00 5.62
N LYS A 25 19.38 5.32 6.03
CA LYS A 25 18.38 4.33 6.44
C LYS A 25 17.28 4.26 5.38
N ALA A 26 16.75 3.06 5.14
CA ALA A 26 15.66 2.88 4.19
C ALA A 26 14.39 3.66 4.58
N THR A 27 14.22 3.96 5.86
CA THR A 27 13.12 4.76 6.42
C THR A 27 13.36 6.27 6.36
N ASP A 28 14.53 6.71 5.92
CA ASP A 28 14.83 8.14 5.80
C ASP A 28 14.09 8.73 4.59
N ASN A 29 13.84 10.04 4.66
CA ASN A 29 13.22 10.78 3.58
C ASN A 29 14.04 10.65 2.28
N CYS A 30 13.42 10.14 1.22
CA CYS A 30 14.16 9.77 0.03
C CYS A 30 14.86 10.97 -0.63
N LEU A 31 14.18 12.12 -0.75
CA LEU A 31 14.75 13.28 -1.41
C LEU A 31 15.92 13.87 -0.62
N GLN A 32 15.79 13.96 0.70
CA GLN A 32 16.86 14.44 1.58
C GLN A 32 18.09 13.53 1.55
N VAL A 33 17.88 12.20 1.52
CA VAL A 33 18.98 11.24 1.40
C VAL A 33 19.70 11.46 0.08
N LEU A 34 19.00 11.41 -1.06
CA LEU A 34 19.63 11.52 -2.39
C LEU A 34 20.43 12.82 -2.59
N GLN A 35 20.01 13.92 -1.96
CA GLN A 35 20.70 15.21 -2.00
C GLN A 35 21.89 15.30 -1.02
N GLY A 36 21.88 14.50 0.05
CA GLY A 36 22.83 14.63 1.15
C GLY A 36 23.89 13.54 1.25
N ILE A 37 23.78 12.46 0.48
CA ILE A 37 24.71 11.33 0.52
C ILE A 37 25.93 11.52 -0.39
N THR A 38 27.05 10.91 -0.03
CA THR A 38 28.28 10.91 -0.82
C THR A 38 28.15 10.05 -2.08
N ASP A 39 29.09 10.17 -3.03
CA ASP A 39 29.10 9.30 -4.21
C ASP A 39 29.27 7.82 -3.84
N VAL A 40 30.04 7.52 -2.78
CA VAL A 40 30.19 6.16 -2.27
C VAL A 40 28.85 5.64 -1.74
N ASP A 41 28.16 6.45 -0.92
CA ASP A 41 26.85 6.10 -0.37
C ASP A 41 25.78 5.96 -1.45
N ARG A 42 25.87 6.72 -2.55
CA ARG A 42 24.99 6.55 -3.72
C ARG A 42 25.14 5.17 -4.30
N VAL A 43 26.37 4.71 -4.52
CA VAL A 43 26.62 3.35 -5.05
C VAL A 43 26.11 2.29 -4.08
N LEU A 44 26.35 2.45 -2.77
CA LEU A 44 25.83 1.55 -1.74
C LEU A 44 24.30 1.53 -1.70
N LEU A 45 23.65 2.69 -1.83
CA LEU A 45 22.20 2.81 -1.92
C LEU A 45 21.68 2.09 -3.17
N GLY A 46 22.29 2.32 -4.34
CA GLY A 46 21.91 1.62 -5.58
C GLY A 46 22.03 0.11 -5.46
N ALA A 47 23.14 -0.38 -4.89
CA ALA A 47 23.35 -1.80 -4.63
C ALA A 47 22.34 -2.37 -3.63
N TRP A 48 22.03 -1.64 -2.55
CA TRP A 48 21.00 -2.05 -1.59
C TRP A 48 19.62 -2.14 -2.23
N ILE A 49 19.21 -1.15 -3.04
CA ILE A 49 17.92 -1.18 -3.74
C ILE A 49 17.85 -2.37 -4.68
N MET A 50 18.91 -2.62 -5.46
CA MET A 50 18.97 -3.77 -6.37
C MET A 50 18.84 -5.09 -5.60
N GLY A 51 19.62 -5.28 -4.52
CA GLY A 51 19.54 -6.48 -3.70
C GLY A 51 18.18 -6.66 -3.03
N TYR A 52 17.56 -5.56 -2.59
CA TYR A 52 16.20 -5.57 -2.05
C TYR A 52 15.19 -6.02 -3.11
N LEU A 53 15.23 -5.43 -4.30
CA LEU A 53 14.34 -5.77 -5.41
C LEU A 53 14.54 -7.21 -5.87
N ASP A 54 15.79 -7.65 -6.05
CA ASP A 54 16.15 -9.02 -6.40
C ASP A 54 15.60 -10.03 -5.39
N ASN A 55 15.85 -9.81 -4.10
CA ASN A 55 15.32 -10.66 -3.03
C ASN A 55 13.78 -10.71 -3.06
N THR A 56 13.12 -9.56 -3.24
CA THR A 56 11.65 -9.51 -3.28
C THR A 56 11.06 -10.15 -4.54
N ASN A 57 11.82 -10.19 -5.64
CA ASN A 57 11.38 -10.73 -6.91
C ASN A 57 11.89 -12.17 -7.15
N ASN A 58 12.55 -12.79 -6.17
CA ASN A 58 13.24 -14.09 -6.29
C ASN A 58 14.18 -14.15 -7.50
N GLN A 59 15.00 -13.11 -7.68
CA GLN A 59 16.01 -13.00 -8.73
C GLN A 59 17.40 -12.82 -8.13
N ALA A 60 18.43 -13.06 -8.94
CA ALA A 60 19.81 -12.74 -8.61
C ALA A 60 20.42 -12.00 -9.79
N SER A 61 20.51 -10.68 -9.67
CA SER A 61 21.14 -9.83 -10.68
C SER A 61 22.57 -9.52 -10.25
N LEU A 62 23.48 -9.42 -11.22
CA LEU A 62 24.82 -8.90 -10.94
C LEU A 62 24.71 -7.41 -10.58
N VAL A 63 25.30 -7.03 -9.44
CA VAL A 63 25.42 -5.62 -9.06
C VAL A 63 26.45 -4.97 -9.97
N ARG A 64 25.96 -4.24 -10.98
CA ARG A 64 26.79 -3.48 -11.89
C ARG A 64 26.53 -1.99 -11.70
N MET A 65 27.57 -1.17 -11.88
CA MET A 65 27.50 0.27 -11.64
C MET A 65 26.45 0.96 -12.53
N ASP A 66 26.33 0.57 -13.79
CA ASP A 66 25.34 1.06 -14.75
C ASP A 66 23.89 0.78 -14.29
N ASN A 67 23.63 -0.43 -13.79
CA ASN A 67 22.33 -0.80 -13.23
C ASN A 67 22.03 0.01 -11.95
N ALA A 68 23.00 0.12 -11.04
CA ALA A 68 22.86 0.89 -9.81
C ALA A 68 22.53 2.36 -10.09
N MET A 69 23.24 2.99 -11.03
CA MET A 69 22.99 4.38 -11.44
C MET A 69 21.63 4.55 -12.12
N THR A 70 21.17 3.58 -12.90
CA THR A 70 19.84 3.59 -13.50
C THR A 70 18.74 3.54 -12.43
N VAL A 71 18.88 2.65 -11.45
CA VAL A 71 17.96 2.53 -10.32
C VAL A 71 17.92 3.83 -9.51
N LEU A 72 19.07 4.43 -9.22
CA LEU A 72 19.16 5.70 -8.49
C LEU A 72 18.55 6.87 -9.25
N SER A 73 18.74 6.93 -10.57
CA SER A 73 18.11 7.92 -11.44
C SER A 73 16.58 7.83 -11.36
N ASN A 74 16.04 6.61 -11.51
CA ASN A 74 14.61 6.36 -11.39
C ASN A 74 14.08 6.69 -9.98
N LEU A 75 14.82 6.30 -8.93
CA LEU A 75 14.51 6.66 -7.55
C LEU A 75 14.42 8.19 -7.40
N GLY A 76 15.41 8.93 -7.90
CA GLY A 76 15.42 10.39 -7.85
C GLY A 76 14.20 11.04 -8.50
N GLN A 77 13.78 10.55 -9.67
CA GLN A 77 12.58 11.04 -10.34
C GLN A 77 11.31 10.81 -9.52
N VAL A 78 11.18 9.64 -8.87
CA VAL A 78 10.01 9.32 -8.05
C VAL A 78 10.02 10.12 -6.74
N CYS A 79 11.17 10.28 -6.11
CA CYS A 79 11.31 11.03 -4.86
C CYS A 79 11.11 12.54 -5.06
N ALA A 80 11.48 13.09 -6.21
CA ALA A 80 11.15 14.47 -6.57
C ALA A 80 9.63 14.70 -6.70
N LYS A 81 8.88 13.69 -7.17
CA LYS A 81 7.41 13.73 -7.26
C LYS A 81 6.72 13.48 -5.92
N ASN A 82 7.39 12.79 -5.00
CA ASN A 82 6.87 12.41 -3.68
C ASN A 82 7.87 12.82 -2.57
N PRO A 83 8.03 14.12 -2.28
CA PRO A 83 9.11 14.61 -1.42
C PRO A 83 9.00 14.18 0.05
N GLN A 84 7.88 13.57 0.47
CA GLN A 84 7.68 13.04 1.82
C GLN A 84 7.88 11.52 1.90
N ALA A 85 8.04 10.83 0.77
CA ALA A 85 8.20 9.37 0.76
C ALA A 85 9.57 8.97 1.32
N THR A 86 9.62 7.83 2.01
CA THR A 86 10.88 7.20 2.40
C THR A 86 11.50 6.45 1.21
N ILE A 87 12.79 6.11 1.30
CA ILE A 87 13.43 5.26 0.28
C ILE A 87 12.67 3.94 0.15
N LEU A 88 12.33 3.32 1.28
CA LEU A 88 11.64 2.04 1.33
C LEU A 88 10.28 2.11 0.65
N ASP A 89 9.49 3.16 0.89
CA ASP A 89 8.18 3.35 0.25
C ASP A 89 8.30 3.34 -1.27
N VAL A 90 9.30 4.05 -1.79
CA VAL A 90 9.52 4.17 -3.23
C VAL A 90 10.03 2.87 -3.83
N VAL A 91 10.96 2.17 -3.17
CA VAL A 91 11.48 0.90 -3.66
C VAL A 91 10.41 -0.18 -3.65
N GLN A 92 9.60 -0.26 -2.59
CA GLN A 92 8.48 -1.20 -2.50
C GLN A 92 7.44 -0.94 -3.58
N ALA A 93 7.19 0.32 -3.94
CA ALA A 93 6.29 0.65 -5.05
C ALA A 93 6.80 0.16 -6.42
N ASN A 94 8.11 -0.12 -6.56
CA ASN A 94 8.75 -0.62 -7.78
C ASN A 94 8.95 -2.14 -7.80
N GLN A 95 8.46 -2.88 -6.80
CA GLN A 95 8.43 -4.34 -6.87
C GLN A 95 7.62 -4.82 -8.08
N LYS A 96 7.93 -6.01 -8.60
CA LYS A 96 7.15 -6.58 -9.70
C LYS A 96 5.70 -6.72 -9.27
N ASN A 97 4.82 -5.95 -9.90
CA ASN A 97 3.39 -6.14 -9.82
C ASN A 97 2.98 -7.20 -10.84
N THR A 98 3.43 -8.45 -10.64
CA THR A 98 3.02 -9.59 -11.47
C THR A 98 1.95 -10.41 -10.78
N ALA A 99 1.19 -11.19 -11.56
CA ALA A 99 0.15 -12.07 -11.04
C ALA A 99 0.67 -13.09 -10.02
N ASP A 100 1.95 -13.48 -10.15
CA ASP A 100 2.59 -14.48 -9.30
C ASP A 100 3.15 -13.92 -7.98
N THR A 101 3.21 -12.59 -7.82
CA THR A 101 3.70 -11.97 -6.58
C THR A 101 2.55 -11.77 -5.60
N PRO A 102 2.54 -12.49 -4.45
CA PRO A 102 1.40 -12.47 -3.54
C PRO A 102 1.10 -11.06 -2.97
N GLY A 103 -0.17 -10.77 -2.67
CA GLY A 103 -0.61 -9.46 -2.17
C GLY A 103 -0.47 -8.23 -3.11
N THR A 104 0.00 -8.40 -4.34
CA THR A 104 0.09 -7.29 -5.32
C THR A 104 -1.26 -6.99 -5.99
N LYS A 105 -1.34 -5.85 -6.70
CA LYS A 105 -2.52 -5.49 -7.50
C LYS A 105 -2.76 -6.52 -8.61
N ALA A 106 -1.71 -6.95 -9.32
CA ALA A 106 -1.83 -7.94 -10.38
C ALA A 106 -2.24 -9.31 -9.86
N HIS A 107 -1.76 -9.71 -8.68
CA HIS A 107 -2.23 -10.94 -8.02
C HIS A 107 -3.73 -10.87 -7.65
N ALA A 108 -4.18 -9.74 -7.09
CA ALA A 108 -5.61 -9.54 -6.82
C ALA A 108 -6.44 -9.57 -8.11
N GLU A 109 -5.96 -8.94 -9.18
CA GLU A 109 -6.64 -8.92 -10.47
C GLU A 109 -6.73 -10.33 -11.08
N ALA A 110 -5.64 -11.09 -11.08
CA ALA A 110 -5.60 -12.46 -11.57
C ALA A 110 -6.58 -13.35 -10.78
N PHE A 111 -6.63 -13.20 -9.46
CA PHE A 111 -7.62 -13.87 -8.61
C PHE A 111 -9.05 -13.47 -8.99
N LEU A 112 -9.35 -12.17 -9.07
CA LEU A 112 -10.70 -11.66 -9.35
C LEU A 112 -11.20 -12.03 -10.75
N ARG A 113 -10.31 -12.14 -11.74
CA ARG A 113 -10.64 -12.58 -13.11
C ARG A 113 -11.22 -13.99 -13.14
N GLN A 114 -10.99 -14.82 -12.13
CA GLN A 114 -11.63 -16.14 -12.02
C GLN A 114 -13.16 -16.04 -11.90
N PHE A 115 -13.69 -14.95 -11.32
CA PHE A 115 -15.15 -14.71 -11.23
C PHE A 115 -15.78 -14.32 -12.58
N LEU A 116 -14.96 -13.86 -13.53
CA LEU A 116 -15.38 -13.44 -14.87
C LEU A 116 -15.45 -14.62 -15.86
N VAL A 117 -14.85 -15.77 -15.52
CA VAL A 117 -14.88 -16.96 -16.36
C VAL A 117 -16.34 -17.41 -16.56
N PRO A 118 -16.80 -17.64 -17.80
CA PRO A 118 -18.13 -18.18 -18.05
C PRO A 118 -18.37 -19.46 -17.25
N TYR A 119 -19.53 -19.56 -16.59
CA TYR A 119 -19.91 -20.72 -15.77
C TYR A 119 -18.98 -21.01 -14.59
N ALA A 120 -18.18 -20.03 -14.14
CA ALA A 120 -17.38 -20.17 -12.91
C ALA A 120 -18.25 -20.62 -11.73
N ASN A 121 -17.73 -21.54 -10.92
CA ASN A 121 -18.37 -21.93 -9.67
C ASN A 121 -18.19 -20.81 -8.63
N ARG A 122 -18.99 -19.76 -8.75
CA ARG A 122 -18.88 -18.55 -7.93
C ARG A 122 -19.22 -18.79 -6.46
N VAL A 123 -20.05 -19.79 -6.16
CA VAL A 123 -20.30 -20.22 -4.78
C VAL A 123 -19.01 -20.76 -4.15
N ALA A 124 -18.29 -21.64 -4.85
CA ALA A 124 -17.00 -22.15 -4.37
C ALA A 124 -15.94 -21.04 -4.23
N LEU A 125 -15.81 -20.17 -5.24
CA LEU A 125 -14.89 -19.02 -5.18
C LEU A 125 -15.21 -18.06 -4.02
N THR A 126 -16.50 -17.81 -3.77
CA THR A 126 -16.95 -16.99 -2.64
C THR A 126 -16.65 -17.68 -1.31
N GLY A 127 -16.84 -19.00 -1.24
CA GLY A 127 -16.49 -19.80 -0.06
C GLY A 127 -15.00 -19.70 0.30
N MET A 128 -14.10 -19.71 -0.69
CA MET A 128 -12.65 -19.55 -0.48
C MET A 128 -12.28 -18.19 0.14
N LEU A 129 -13.10 -17.15 -0.09
CA LEU A 129 -12.88 -15.81 0.45
C LEU A 129 -13.31 -15.65 1.91
N ARG A 130 -13.94 -16.68 2.51
CA ARG A 130 -14.39 -16.61 3.90
C ARG A 130 -13.19 -16.37 4.83
N PRO A 131 -13.20 -15.28 5.62
CA PRO A 131 -12.17 -15.06 6.63
C PRO A 131 -12.40 -15.98 7.84
N THR A 132 -11.32 -16.41 8.45
CA THR A 132 -11.32 -17.04 9.78
C THR A 132 -11.43 -15.98 10.87
N GLU A 133 -11.85 -16.38 12.07
CA GLU A 133 -11.85 -15.48 13.22
C GLU A 133 -10.47 -14.89 13.53
N ALA A 134 -9.42 -15.71 13.44
CA ALA A 134 -8.04 -15.25 13.67
C ALA A 134 -7.61 -14.17 12.66
N GLU A 135 -7.97 -14.32 11.38
CA GLU A 135 -7.66 -13.32 10.36
C GLU A 135 -8.44 -12.02 10.59
N ILE A 136 -9.72 -12.10 10.99
CA ILE A 136 -10.52 -10.91 11.32
C ILE A 136 -9.85 -10.14 12.47
N ARG A 137 -9.43 -10.84 13.52
CA ARG A 137 -8.75 -10.27 14.69
C ARG A 137 -7.35 -9.76 14.41
N ALA A 138 -6.69 -10.25 13.36
CA ALA A 138 -5.41 -9.71 12.92
C ALA A 138 -5.56 -8.39 12.16
N VAL A 139 -6.70 -8.19 11.48
CA VAL A 139 -6.99 -6.98 10.68
C VAL A 139 -7.71 -5.92 11.50
N TYR A 140 -8.58 -6.31 12.44
CA TYR A 140 -9.40 -5.41 13.22
C TYR A 140 -9.21 -5.64 14.72
N ALA A 141 -9.07 -4.55 15.47
CA ALA A 141 -9.03 -4.53 16.93
C ALA A 141 -10.43 -4.68 17.53
N GLU A 142 -10.48 -5.05 18.81
CA GLU A 142 -11.72 -4.98 19.59
C GLU A 142 -12.15 -3.55 19.90
N PRO A 143 -13.47 -3.30 20.09
CA PRO A 143 -14.58 -4.26 20.07
C PRO A 143 -15.13 -4.57 18.66
N LEU A 144 -14.52 -4.03 17.59
CA LEU A 144 -15.03 -4.21 16.23
C LEU A 144 -14.83 -5.64 15.73
N ALA A 145 -13.70 -6.27 16.05
CA ALA A 145 -13.38 -7.63 15.63
C ALA A 145 -14.45 -8.65 16.02
N GLY A 146 -14.89 -8.65 17.28
CA GLY A 146 -15.93 -9.57 17.75
C GLY A 146 -17.26 -9.41 17.01
N LYS A 147 -17.65 -8.16 16.72
CA LYS A 147 -18.87 -7.89 15.94
C LYS A 147 -18.73 -8.34 14.48
N LEU A 148 -17.55 -8.16 13.89
CA LEU A 148 -17.25 -8.60 12.52
C LEU A 148 -17.28 -10.13 12.40
N VAL A 149 -16.80 -10.87 13.41
CA VAL A 149 -16.87 -12.34 13.43
C VAL A 149 -18.33 -12.79 13.32
N ALA A 150 -19.22 -12.24 14.15
CA ALA A 150 -20.64 -12.55 14.08
C ALA A 150 -21.25 -12.20 12.71
N MET A 151 -21.03 -10.96 12.25
CA MET A 151 -21.57 -10.47 10.98
C MET A 151 -21.10 -11.31 9.77
N TYR A 152 -19.82 -11.68 9.70
CA TYR A 152 -19.30 -12.47 8.59
C TYR A 152 -19.73 -13.93 8.65
N ASN A 153 -19.92 -14.50 9.84
CA ASN A 153 -20.51 -15.83 9.95
C ASN A 153 -21.94 -15.87 9.38
N GLU A 154 -22.74 -14.83 9.60
CA GLU A 154 -24.07 -14.69 8.99
C GLU A 154 -24.01 -14.38 7.49
N MET A 155 -22.98 -13.68 7.02
CA MET A 155 -22.83 -13.34 5.61
C MET A 155 -22.40 -14.54 4.74
N TYR A 156 -21.54 -15.41 5.24
CA TYR A 156 -20.99 -16.56 4.50
C TYR A 156 -21.79 -17.86 4.71
N GLN A 157 -23.10 -17.78 4.51
CA GLN A 157 -23.98 -18.95 4.55
C GLN A 157 -23.88 -19.80 3.27
N PRO A 158 -24.24 -21.09 3.30
CA PRO A 158 -24.25 -21.94 2.12
C PRO A 158 -25.06 -21.32 0.96
N GLY A 159 -24.49 -21.36 -0.25
CA GLY A 159 -25.12 -20.84 -1.47
C GLY A 159 -24.90 -19.34 -1.73
N VAL A 160 -24.31 -18.60 -0.78
CA VAL A 160 -23.93 -17.20 -1.01
C VAL A 160 -22.86 -17.12 -2.10
N SER A 161 -23.04 -16.17 -3.01
CA SER A 161 -22.11 -15.91 -4.10
C SER A 161 -21.97 -14.42 -4.34
N ILE A 162 -20.72 -13.97 -4.50
CA ILE A 162 -20.41 -12.69 -5.12
C ILE A 162 -20.06 -12.91 -6.60
N GLY A 163 -20.05 -11.84 -7.38
CA GLY A 163 -19.62 -11.91 -8.76
C GLY A 163 -20.18 -10.77 -9.62
N PRO A 164 -19.80 -10.75 -10.90
CA PRO A 164 -20.32 -9.80 -11.87
C PRO A 164 -21.79 -10.10 -12.22
N LYS A 165 -22.51 -9.05 -12.63
CA LYS A 165 -23.74 -9.22 -13.42
C LYS A 165 -23.40 -9.69 -14.84
N GLN A 166 -24.42 -10.09 -15.62
CA GLN A 166 -24.24 -10.70 -16.95
C GLN A 166 -23.31 -9.91 -17.88
N ASP A 167 -23.42 -8.57 -17.92
CA ASP A 167 -22.66 -7.74 -18.85
C ASP A 167 -21.36 -7.17 -18.25
N GLN A 168 -21.04 -7.51 -17.00
CA GLN A 168 -19.86 -7.01 -16.31
C GLN A 168 -18.66 -7.93 -16.53
N THR A 169 -17.92 -7.69 -17.62
CA THR A 169 -16.82 -8.55 -18.07
C THR A 169 -15.43 -7.99 -17.77
N GLU A 170 -15.34 -6.84 -17.12
CA GLU A 170 -14.08 -6.22 -16.70
C GLU A 170 -14.03 -6.07 -15.18
N VAL A 171 -12.80 -5.98 -14.64
CA VAL A 171 -12.55 -5.65 -13.25
C VAL A 171 -11.71 -4.38 -13.17
N ILE A 172 -12.17 -3.44 -12.35
CA ILE A 172 -11.37 -2.27 -11.96
C ILE A 172 -11.10 -2.33 -10.47
N LEU A 173 -9.88 -2.02 -10.06
CA LEU A 173 -9.49 -2.15 -8.66
C LEU A 173 -8.51 -1.07 -8.20
N TRP A 174 -8.66 -0.73 -6.92
CA TRP A 174 -7.83 0.18 -6.15
C TRP A 174 -7.19 -0.61 -5.02
N ARG A 175 -5.89 -0.39 -4.80
CA ARG A 175 -5.11 -1.10 -3.79
C ARG A 175 -4.51 -0.10 -2.82
N GLY A 176 -4.57 -0.45 -1.53
CA GLY A 176 -3.80 0.18 -0.47
C GLY A 176 -3.30 -0.87 0.51
N THR A 177 -3.01 -0.45 1.73
CA THR A 177 -2.80 -1.34 2.87
C THR A 177 -3.66 -0.94 4.06
N THR A 178 -3.96 -1.86 4.97
CA THR A 178 -4.70 -1.54 6.20
C THR A 178 -4.02 -0.45 7.03
N GLY A 179 -2.68 -0.45 7.07
CA GLY A 179 -1.89 0.62 7.69
C GLY A 179 -2.10 1.97 7.01
N SER A 180 -2.03 2.04 5.68
CA SER A 180 -2.27 3.30 4.95
C SER A 180 -3.68 3.86 5.16
N LEU A 181 -4.69 2.98 5.26
CA LEU A 181 -6.07 3.39 5.55
C LEU A 181 -6.21 3.89 7.00
N ARG A 182 -5.64 3.18 7.97
CA ARG A 182 -5.56 3.60 9.37
C ARG A 182 -4.96 5.00 9.49
N ASP A 183 -3.84 5.22 8.82
CA ASP A 183 -3.06 6.47 8.92
C ASP A 183 -3.72 7.61 8.11
N GLY A 184 -4.79 7.34 7.35
CA GLY A 184 -5.53 8.34 6.59
C GLY A 184 -4.79 8.79 5.33
N ALA A 185 -3.97 7.92 4.75
CA ALA A 185 -3.21 8.21 3.54
C ALA A 185 -4.15 8.56 2.36
N PRO A 186 -3.65 9.26 1.33
CA PRO A 186 -4.47 9.71 0.20
C PRO A 186 -5.27 8.60 -0.51
N VAL A 187 -4.83 7.33 -0.44
CA VAL A 187 -5.55 6.17 -0.99
C VAL A 187 -6.92 5.96 -0.35
N LEU A 188 -7.16 6.46 0.86
CA LEU A 188 -8.46 6.38 1.55
C LEU A 188 -9.60 6.98 0.72
N LYS A 189 -9.32 8.01 -0.11
CA LYS A 189 -10.31 8.63 -1.01
C LYS A 189 -10.86 7.65 -2.06
N ASP A 190 -10.10 6.60 -2.37
CA ASP A 190 -10.46 5.57 -3.33
C ASP A 190 -11.26 4.44 -2.64
N PHE A 191 -11.47 4.50 -1.33
CA PHE A 191 -12.27 3.54 -0.55
C PHE A 191 -13.63 4.13 -0.14
N PRO A 192 -14.63 3.29 0.17
CA PRO A 192 -15.90 3.78 0.73
C PRO A 192 -15.70 4.61 2.00
N GLY A 193 -16.50 5.67 2.18
CA GLY A 193 -16.36 6.60 3.31
C GLY A 193 -16.40 5.94 4.70
N GLY A 194 -17.11 4.83 4.86
CA GLY A 194 -17.15 4.08 6.11
C GLY A 194 -15.80 3.48 6.54
N TYR A 195 -14.79 3.41 5.66
CA TYR A 195 -13.42 3.13 6.10
C TYR A 195 -12.85 4.23 6.99
N GLY A 196 -13.34 5.47 6.91
CA GLY A 196 -13.00 6.54 7.84
C GLY A 196 -13.38 6.22 9.28
N ASP A 197 -14.55 5.60 9.47
CA ASP A 197 -15.10 5.27 10.80
C ASP A 197 -14.36 4.10 11.46
N VAL A 198 -13.82 3.18 10.66
CA VAL A 198 -13.12 1.98 11.17
C VAL A 198 -11.61 2.16 11.36
N ARG A 199 -11.04 3.33 11.00
CA ARG A 199 -9.59 3.59 11.11
C ARG A 199 -9.01 3.27 12.49
N PRO A 200 -9.62 3.68 13.62
CA PRO A 200 -9.05 3.40 14.95
C PRO A 200 -8.96 1.92 15.28
N TYR A 201 -9.70 1.07 14.56
CA TYR A 201 -9.71 -0.37 14.75
C TYR A 201 -8.82 -1.13 13.77
N LEU A 202 -8.30 -0.50 12.71
CA LEU A 202 -7.46 -1.20 11.74
C LEU A 202 -6.09 -1.57 12.34
N GLN A 203 -5.69 -2.82 12.13
CA GLN A 203 -4.44 -3.40 12.59
C GLN A 203 -3.58 -3.90 11.42
N GLY A 204 -2.30 -4.16 11.73
CA GLY A 204 -1.31 -4.64 10.76
C GLY A 204 -1.04 -3.67 9.60
N ASN A 205 -0.50 -4.22 8.52
CA ASN A 205 -0.22 -3.52 7.27
C ASN A 205 -0.48 -4.43 6.06
N TYR A 206 -1.66 -5.03 6.02
CA TYR A 206 -2.02 -6.02 5.02
C TYR A 206 -2.45 -5.35 3.71
N PRO A 207 -2.10 -5.90 2.52
CA PRO A 207 -2.67 -5.44 1.27
C PRO A 207 -4.20 -5.52 1.30
N ILE A 208 -4.86 -4.43 0.91
CA ILE A 208 -6.31 -4.35 0.85
C ILE A 208 -6.73 -3.78 -0.50
N VAL A 209 -7.79 -4.36 -1.07
CA VAL A 209 -8.31 -4.04 -2.38
C VAL A 209 -9.80 -3.70 -2.30
N ARG A 210 -10.16 -2.60 -2.95
CA ARG A 210 -11.52 -2.30 -3.41
C ARG A 210 -11.59 -2.65 -4.88
N PHE A 211 -12.65 -3.29 -5.32
CA PHE A 211 -12.84 -3.61 -6.72
C PHE A 211 -14.28 -3.43 -7.18
N LYS A 212 -14.46 -3.32 -8.50
CA LYS A 212 -15.76 -3.38 -9.14
C LYS A 212 -15.69 -4.33 -10.33
N PHE A 213 -16.75 -5.09 -10.52
CA PHE A 213 -17.05 -5.69 -11.80
C PHE A 213 -17.84 -4.69 -12.64
N VAL A 214 -17.38 -4.40 -13.85
CA VAL A 214 -17.92 -3.35 -14.72
C VAL A 214 -18.12 -3.87 -16.13
N GLU A 215 -19.04 -3.24 -16.85
CA GLU A 215 -19.15 -3.40 -18.31
C GLU A 215 -17.91 -2.79 -18.99
N PRO A 216 -17.54 -3.26 -20.20
CA PRO A 216 -16.42 -2.73 -20.94
C PRO A 216 -16.46 -1.20 -21.10
N GLY A 217 -15.37 -0.55 -20.72
CA GLY A 217 -15.23 0.91 -20.81
C GLY A 217 -16.08 1.71 -19.81
N LYS A 218 -16.76 1.05 -18.86
CA LYS A 218 -17.51 1.72 -17.78
C LYS A 218 -16.71 1.75 -16.49
N THR A 219 -17.03 2.70 -15.62
CA THR A 219 -16.43 2.84 -14.28
C THR A 219 -17.40 2.51 -13.15
N MET A 220 -18.64 2.20 -13.51
CA MET A 220 -19.76 1.88 -12.62
C MET A 220 -20.16 0.43 -12.80
N GLY A 221 -20.51 -0.23 -11.69
CA GLY A 221 -20.83 -1.64 -11.68
C GLY A 221 -20.93 -2.20 -10.26
N MET A 222 -20.87 -3.52 -10.12
CA MET A 222 -21.00 -4.19 -8.82
C MET A 222 -19.73 -3.98 -8.02
N ALA A 223 -19.84 -3.26 -6.89
CA ALA A 223 -18.71 -2.88 -6.06
C ALA A 223 -18.55 -3.78 -4.84
N PHE A 224 -17.32 -4.14 -4.56
CA PHE A 224 -16.90 -4.86 -3.37
C PHE A 224 -15.67 -4.18 -2.78
N ASP A 225 -15.49 -4.35 -1.48
CA ASP A 225 -14.42 -3.77 -0.70
C ASP A 225 -13.95 -4.75 0.36
N GLY A 226 -12.76 -4.51 0.93
CA GLY A 226 -12.23 -5.36 1.98
C GLY A 226 -11.65 -6.68 1.50
N LEU A 227 -11.21 -6.78 0.23
CA LEU A 227 -10.42 -7.93 -0.22
C LEU A 227 -8.99 -7.79 0.32
N ILE A 228 -8.63 -8.61 1.31
CA ILE A 228 -7.39 -8.48 2.09
C ILE A 228 -6.50 -9.70 1.84
N PHE A 229 -5.21 -9.46 1.63
CA PHE A 229 -4.21 -10.53 1.55
C PHE A 229 -3.59 -10.76 2.92
N ILE A 230 -3.82 -11.94 3.50
CA ILE A 230 -3.33 -12.34 4.82
C ILE A 230 -3.16 -13.86 4.84
N ASN A 231 -2.13 -14.36 5.55
CA ASN A 231 -1.81 -15.79 5.65
C ASN A 231 -1.77 -16.48 4.27
N ASP A 232 -1.04 -15.85 3.34
CA ASP A 232 -0.82 -16.31 1.97
C ASP A 232 -2.07 -16.56 1.13
N ARG A 233 -3.20 -15.93 1.47
CA ARG A 233 -4.45 -16.01 0.69
C ARG A 233 -5.24 -14.71 0.69
N TRP A 234 -6.15 -14.60 -0.28
CA TRP A 234 -7.15 -13.53 -0.30
C TRP A 234 -8.37 -13.93 0.55
N VAL A 235 -8.83 -13.01 1.39
CA VAL A 235 -10.10 -13.09 2.12
C VAL A 235 -10.90 -11.83 1.88
N LEU A 236 -12.23 -11.91 1.95
CA LEU A 236 -13.11 -10.76 1.79
C LEU A 236 -13.80 -10.44 3.12
N MET A 237 -13.48 -9.26 3.66
CA MET A 237 -14.04 -8.68 4.88
C MET A 237 -14.79 -7.38 4.53
N PRO A 238 -15.98 -7.48 3.91
CA PRO A 238 -16.61 -6.32 3.29
C PRO A 238 -17.37 -5.47 4.30
N LYS A 239 -17.34 -4.15 4.09
CA LYS A 239 -18.15 -3.16 4.82
C LYS A 239 -18.03 -3.26 6.36
N PRO A 240 -16.82 -3.24 6.92
CA PRO A 240 -16.61 -3.42 8.36
C PRO A 240 -17.35 -2.39 9.22
N TRP A 241 -17.58 -1.18 8.71
CA TRP A 241 -18.32 -0.12 9.42
C TRP A 241 -19.77 -0.48 9.72
N ARG A 242 -20.37 -1.43 9.00
CA ARG A 242 -21.74 -1.89 9.30
C ARG A 242 -21.86 -2.54 10.68
N ALA A 243 -20.77 -3.10 11.19
CA ALA A 243 -20.73 -3.67 12.53
C ALA A 243 -20.68 -2.61 13.64
N LEU A 244 -20.46 -1.33 13.33
CA LEU A 244 -20.53 -0.25 14.32
C LEU A 244 -21.97 0.07 14.72
N GLY A 245 -22.97 -0.28 13.91
CA GLY A 245 -24.39 -0.03 14.18
C GLY A 245 -24.88 1.37 13.78
N ASN A 246 -24.14 2.03 12.88
CA ASN A 246 -24.49 3.35 12.32
C ASN A 246 -25.33 3.23 11.05
#